data_AF-A0A931LIE9-F1
#
_entry.id   AF-A0A931LIE9-F1
#
_cell.length_a   1.000
_cell.length_b   1.000
_cell.length_c   1.000
_cell.angle_alpha   90.00
_cell.angle_beta   90.00
_cell.angle_gamma   90.00
#
_symmetry.space_group_name_H-M   'P 1'
#
loop_
_entity.id
_entity.type
_entity.pdbx_description
1 polymer ?
#
loop_
_entity_poly.entity_id
_entity_poly.type
_entity_poly.pdbx_seq_one_letter_code
_entity_poly.pdbx_strand_id
1 'polypeptide(L)'
;MIVDDRFLTIGSANLTNRSMGLDSELHASWEAAGRDAALVSAIRAVRVGLLAEHSGHAAGDAGALDAMDGLVARLDAIAARRDRRLRVHAPTAARKTLIELVDPESLPFDSDGARARDREGRAEPTDQRSARRSA
;
A
#
# COMPACT_ATOMS: atom_id res chain seq x y z
N MET A 1 -3.46 -4.43 -4.41
CA MET A 1 -3.64 -3.78 -3.10
C MET A 1 -5.00 -4.13 -2.54
N ILE A 2 -5.10 -4.37 -1.22
CA ILE A 2 -6.35 -4.70 -0.51
C ILE A 2 -6.50 -3.74 0.67
N VAL A 3 -7.71 -3.22 0.91
CA VAL A 3 -8.02 -2.35 2.04
C VAL A 3 -9.30 -2.82 2.72
N ASP A 4 -9.23 -3.08 4.02
CA ASP A 4 -10.36 -3.42 4.94
C ASP A 4 -11.32 -4.52 4.48
N ASP A 5 -10.89 -5.41 3.58
CA ASP A 5 -11.76 -6.35 2.84
C ASP A 5 -12.87 -5.66 2.03
N ARG A 6 -12.80 -4.34 1.84
CA ARG A 6 -13.81 -3.54 1.12
C ARG A 6 -13.34 -3.05 -0.23
N PHE A 7 -12.04 -2.97 -0.42
CA PHE A 7 -11.45 -2.54 -1.68
C PHE A 7 -10.34 -3.50 -2.10
N LEU A 8 -10.36 -3.90 -3.36
CA LEU A 8 -9.30 -4.67 -4.01
C LEU A 8 -8.99 -4.00 -5.33
N THR A 9 -7.71 -3.77 -5.60
CA THR A 9 -7.24 -3.38 -6.93
C THR A 9 -6.09 -4.26 -7.36
N ILE A 10 -6.14 -4.70 -8.62
CA ILE A 10 -5.13 -5.50 -9.30
C ILE A 10 -4.85 -4.81 -10.62
N GLY A 11 -3.58 -4.56 -10.92
CA GLY A 11 -3.21 -3.88 -12.15
C GLY A 11 -1.72 -4.04 -12.44
N SER A 12 -1.32 -3.45 -13.55
CA SER A 12 0.07 -3.49 -14.02
C SER A 12 0.97 -2.45 -13.34
N ALA A 13 0.42 -1.39 -12.74
CA ALA A 13 1.24 -0.34 -12.14
C ALA A 13 1.94 -0.85 -10.89
N ASN A 14 3.27 -0.72 -10.90
CA ASN A 14 4.07 -0.83 -9.70
C ASN A 14 4.00 0.47 -8.90
N LEU A 15 4.19 0.41 -7.59
CA LEU A 15 4.32 1.60 -6.73
C LEU A 15 5.72 2.24 -6.91
N THR A 16 5.99 2.71 -8.12
CA THR A 16 7.23 3.40 -8.50
C THR A 16 6.91 4.65 -9.30
N ASN A 17 7.73 5.70 -9.20
CA ASN A 17 7.51 6.97 -9.90
C ASN A 17 7.40 6.82 -11.44
N ARG A 18 7.88 5.70 -12.01
CA ARG A 18 7.80 5.40 -13.44
C ARG A 18 6.39 4.97 -13.87
N SER A 19 5.78 4.04 -13.14
CA SER A 19 4.43 3.52 -13.40
C SER A 19 3.31 4.52 -13.04
N MET A 20 3.60 5.57 -12.26
CA MET A 20 2.59 6.58 -11.88
C MET A 20 2.51 7.81 -12.81
N GLY A 21 3.42 7.96 -13.78
CA GLY A 21 3.44 9.16 -14.63
C GLY A 21 4.05 9.02 -16.02
N LEU A 22 4.67 7.88 -16.37
CA LEU A 22 5.37 7.72 -17.65
C LEU A 22 4.89 6.52 -18.47
N ASP A 23 4.57 5.40 -17.82
CA ASP A 23 4.14 4.17 -18.50
C ASP A 23 2.60 4.09 -18.59
N SER A 24 2.07 3.43 -19.64
CA SER A 24 0.63 3.15 -19.77
C SER A 24 0.25 1.96 -18.89
N GLU A 25 -0.64 2.18 -17.93
CA GLU A 25 -1.04 1.16 -16.94
C GLU A 25 -2.53 0.86 -17.01
N LEU A 26 -2.92 -0.37 -16.62
CA LEU A 26 -4.32 -0.77 -16.51
C LEU A 26 -4.60 -1.42 -15.15
N HIS A 27 -5.70 -1.01 -14.52
CA HIS A 27 -6.16 -1.54 -13.24
C HIS A 27 -7.61 -2.01 -13.34
N ALA A 28 -7.88 -3.14 -12.69
CA ALA A 28 -9.22 -3.57 -12.32
C ALA A 28 -9.39 -3.37 -10.81
N SER A 29 -10.50 -2.73 -10.42
CA SER A 29 -10.77 -2.39 -9.03
C SER A 29 -12.20 -2.79 -8.66
N TRP A 30 -12.35 -3.27 -7.43
CA TRP A 30 -13.61 -3.67 -6.83
C TRP A 30 -13.78 -2.96 -5.50
N GLU A 31 -14.95 -2.35 -5.30
CA GLU A 31 -15.29 -1.61 -4.08
C GLU A 31 -16.66 -2.05 -3.56
N ALA A 32 -16.70 -2.52 -2.31
CA ALA A 32 -17.92 -2.94 -1.65
C ALA A 32 -18.67 -1.73 -1.06
N ALA A 33 -19.64 -1.22 -1.81
CA ALA A 33 -20.56 -0.18 -1.34
C ALA A 33 -21.59 -0.74 -0.34
N GLY A 34 -21.86 0.00 0.73
CA GLY A 34 -22.94 -0.33 1.67
C GLY A 34 -22.78 -1.69 2.37
N ARG A 35 -23.72 -2.61 2.13
CA ARG A 35 -23.80 -3.94 2.76
C ARG A 35 -23.53 -5.10 1.80
N ASP A 36 -22.71 -4.91 0.77
CA ASP A 36 -22.32 -6.00 -0.15
C ASP A 36 -21.43 -7.05 0.55
N ALA A 37 -22.07 -7.93 1.31
CA ALA A 37 -21.40 -8.97 2.07
C ALA A 37 -20.71 -10.01 1.19
N ALA A 38 -21.21 -10.22 -0.03
CA ALA A 38 -20.63 -11.19 -0.97
C ALA A 38 -19.28 -10.70 -1.47
N LEU A 39 -19.19 -9.44 -1.91
CA LEU A 39 -17.93 -8.86 -2.36
C LEU A 39 -16.92 -8.74 -1.20
N VAL A 40 -17.37 -8.32 -0.01
CA VAL A 40 -16.51 -8.28 1.20
C VAL A 40 -15.93 -9.65 1.50
N SER A 41 -16.76 -10.71 1.46
CA SER A 41 -16.31 -12.08 1.70
C SER A 41 -15.32 -12.55 0.62
N ALA A 42 -15.53 -12.18 -0.64
CA ALA A 42 -14.63 -12.55 -1.73
C ALA A 42 -13.26 -11.88 -1.60
N ILE A 43 -13.22 -10.57 -1.29
CA ILE A 43 -11.97 -9.84 -1.06
C ILE A 43 -11.24 -10.40 0.17
N ARG A 44 -11.97 -10.71 1.25
CA ARG A 44 -11.39 -11.37 2.43
C ARG A 44 -10.75 -12.71 2.08
N ALA A 45 -11.42 -13.53 1.28
CA ALA A 45 -10.88 -14.82 0.86
C ALA A 45 -9.56 -14.67 0.10
N VAL A 46 -9.45 -13.65 -0.77
CA VAL A 46 -8.19 -13.32 -1.46
C VAL A 46 -7.10 -12.93 -0.44
N ARG A 47 -7.41 -12.03 0.50
CA ARG A 47 -6.45 -11.60 1.54
C ARG A 47 -5.94 -12.78 2.36
N VAL A 48 -6.87 -13.59 2.89
CA VAL A 48 -6.57 -14.75 3.73
C VAL A 48 -5.75 -15.79 2.95
N GLY A 49 -6.11 -16.07 1.69
CA GLY A 49 -5.39 -17.00 0.83
C GLY A 49 -3.94 -16.58 0.61
N LEU A 50 -3.71 -15.32 0.19
CA LEU A 50 -2.36 -14.79 -0.04
C LEU A 50 -1.52 -14.78 1.23
N LEU A 51 -2.09 -14.35 2.36
CA LEU A 51 -1.37 -14.37 3.64
C LEU A 51 -1.03 -15.79 4.07
N ALA A 52 -1.96 -16.74 3.94
CA ALA A 52 -1.71 -18.14 4.31
C ALA A 52 -0.60 -18.75 3.45
N GLU A 53 -0.64 -18.54 2.13
CA GLU A 53 0.38 -19.01 1.19
C GLU A 53 1.76 -18.45 1.55
N HIS A 54 1.88 -17.12 1.66
CA HIS A 54 3.16 -16.46 1.89
C HIS A 54 3.70 -16.62 3.31
N SER A 55 2.84 -16.90 4.28
CA SER A 55 3.27 -17.28 5.63
C SER A 55 3.61 -18.76 5.78
N GLY A 56 3.28 -19.58 4.79
CA GLY A 56 3.53 -21.02 4.80
C GLY A 56 2.58 -21.80 5.70
N HIS A 57 1.33 -21.33 5.86
CA HIS A 57 0.25 -22.11 6.49
C HIS A 57 -0.21 -23.22 5.55
N ALA A 58 -0.63 -24.36 6.10
CA ALA A 58 -1.37 -25.35 5.34
C ALA A 58 -2.78 -24.81 5.07
N ALA A 59 -3.45 -25.28 4.01
CA ALA A 59 -4.78 -24.81 3.62
C ALA A 59 -5.83 -24.86 4.75
N GLY A 60 -5.66 -25.75 5.74
CA GLY A 60 -6.55 -25.86 6.90
C GLY A 60 -6.33 -24.83 8.02
N ASP A 61 -5.17 -24.16 8.07
CA ASP A 61 -4.85 -23.23 9.18
C ASP A 61 -5.15 -21.75 8.83
N ALA A 62 -5.64 -21.48 7.62
CA ALA A 62 -5.83 -20.12 7.12
C ALA A 62 -6.86 -19.30 7.92
N GLY A 63 -7.78 -19.96 8.64
CA GLY A 63 -8.76 -19.29 9.49
C GLY A 63 -8.15 -18.40 10.58
N ALA A 64 -6.90 -18.67 10.99
CA ALA A 64 -6.18 -17.81 11.95
C ALA A 64 -5.89 -16.39 11.40
N LEU A 65 -6.02 -16.18 10.09
CA LEU A 65 -5.73 -14.92 9.39
C LEU A 65 -7.01 -14.19 8.94
N ASP A 66 -8.19 -14.69 9.31
CA ASP A 66 -9.50 -14.15 8.90
C ASP A 66 -9.86 -12.83 9.60
N ALA A 67 -9.56 -12.72 10.88
CA ALA A 67 -9.81 -11.49 11.63
C ALA A 67 -8.79 -10.40 11.25
N MET A 68 -9.26 -9.16 11.11
CA MET A 68 -8.37 -7.99 11.01
C MET A 68 -7.79 -7.59 12.37
N ASP A 69 -8.59 -7.70 13.43
CA ASP A 69 -8.16 -7.33 14.78
C ASP A 69 -6.98 -8.20 15.22
N GLY A 70 -5.87 -7.55 15.55
CA GLY A 70 -4.62 -8.23 15.96
C GLY A 70 -3.90 -8.98 14.82
N LEU A 71 -4.25 -8.74 13.55
CA LEU A 71 -3.62 -9.42 12.41
C LEU A 71 -2.11 -9.17 12.35
N VAL A 72 -1.68 -7.94 12.61
CA VAL A 72 -0.25 -7.57 12.65
C VAL A 72 0.49 -8.41 13.70
N ALA A 73 -0.01 -8.44 14.94
CA ALA A 73 0.60 -9.21 16.02
C ALA A 73 0.68 -10.71 15.70
N ARG A 74 -0.34 -11.26 15.02
CA ARG A 74 -0.30 -12.65 14.54
C ARG A 74 0.79 -12.86 13.49
N LEU A 75 0.88 -11.97 12.50
CA LEU A 75 1.91 -12.04 11.46
C LEU A 75 3.33 -11.90 12.05
N ASP A 76 3.52 -11.03 13.04
CA ASP A 76 4.80 -10.91 13.76
C ASP A 76 5.17 -12.20 14.50
N ALA A 77 4.22 -12.79 15.21
CA ALA A 77 4.42 -14.08 15.88
C ALA A 77 4.76 -15.19 14.88
N ILE A 78 4.14 -15.19 13.69
CA ILE A 78 4.47 -16.12 12.60
C ILE A 78 5.88 -15.86 12.08
N ALA A 79 6.25 -14.61 11.82
CA ALA A 79 7.56 -14.22 11.29
C ALA A 79 8.72 -14.52 12.26
N ALA A 80 8.45 -14.51 13.57
CA ALA A 80 9.41 -14.89 14.60
C ALA A 80 9.75 -16.39 14.58
N ARG A 81 8.86 -17.24 14.03
CA ARG A 81 9.09 -18.68 13.98
C ARG A 81 10.06 -19.05 12.86
N ARG A 82 11.10 -19.82 13.18
CA ARG A 82 12.14 -20.23 12.21
C ARG A 82 11.67 -21.28 11.20
N ASP A 83 10.51 -21.90 11.38
CA ASP A 83 9.96 -22.96 10.51
C ASP A 83 9.00 -22.45 9.41
N ARG A 84 8.68 -21.14 9.39
CA ARG A 84 7.73 -20.54 8.43
C ARG A 84 8.41 -19.78 7.29
N ARG A 85 7.63 -19.46 6.24
CA ARG A 85 8.13 -18.75 5.05
C ARG A 85 8.23 -17.23 5.28
N LEU A 86 7.34 -16.66 6.08
CA LEU A 86 7.38 -15.24 6.43
C LEU A 86 8.58 -14.93 7.31
N ARG A 87 9.31 -13.86 6.97
CA ARG A 87 10.51 -13.41 7.68
C ARG A 87 10.46 -11.91 7.88
N VAL A 88 10.93 -11.46 9.04
CA VAL A 88 11.16 -10.03 9.28
C VAL A 88 12.29 -9.57 8.36
N HIS A 89 11.98 -8.62 7.47
CA HIS A 89 12.98 -7.93 6.67
C HIS A 89 13.45 -6.68 7.41
N ALA A 90 14.63 -6.74 8.01
CA ALA A 90 15.27 -5.56 8.58
C ALA A 90 16.07 -4.84 7.48
N PRO A 91 15.94 -3.51 7.34
CA PRO A 91 16.85 -2.76 6.48
C PRO A 91 18.29 -2.99 6.96
N THR A 92 19.22 -3.15 6.03
CA THR A 92 20.65 -3.20 6.38
C THR A 92 21.05 -1.90 7.07
N ALA A 93 22.09 -1.93 7.92
CA ALA A 93 22.58 -0.73 8.59
C ALA A 93 22.89 0.41 7.59
N ALA A 94 23.50 0.08 6.46
CA ALA A 94 23.76 1.04 5.38
C ALA A 94 22.47 1.63 4.77
N ARG A 95 21.41 0.82 4.59
CA ARG A 95 20.12 1.30 4.09
C ARG A 95 19.39 2.15 5.12
N LYS A 96 19.53 1.83 6.41
CA LYS A 96 18.98 2.63 7.50
C LYS A 96 19.65 4.02 7.54
N THR A 97 20.98 4.07 7.46
CA THR A 97 21.73 5.33 7.37
C THR A 97 21.33 6.13 6.14
N LEU A 98 21.14 5.49 4.98
CA LEU A 98 20.69 6.17 3.77
C LEU A 98 19.27 6.75 3.92
N ILE A 99 18.33 6.02 4.54
CA ILE A 99 16.97 6.52 4.81
C ILE A 99 16.98 7.70 5.79
N GLU A 100 17.85 7.67 6.80
CA GLU A 100 18.00 8.77 7.77
C GLU A 100 18.69 10.01 7.18
N LEU A 101 19.57 9.82 6.18
CA LEU A 101 20.32 10.91 5.54
C LEU A 101 19.53 11.59 4.42
N VAL A 102 18.55 10.90 3.84
CA VAL A 102 17.71 11.41 2.75
C VAL A 102 16.43 11.98 3.34
N ASP A 103 16.31 13.31 3.34
CA ASP A 103 15.04 13.98 3.60
C ASP A 103 14.08 13.69 2.43
N PRO A 104 12.94 13.01 2.66
CA PRO A 104 11.98 12.68 1.60
C PRO A 104 11.52 13.91 0.82
N GLU A 105 11.38 15.06 1.51
CA GLU A 105 10.92 16.33 0.94
C GLU A 105 12.01 17.03 0.11
N SER A 106 13.27 16.64 0.26
CA SER A 106 14.41 17.21 -0.47
C SER A 106 14.84 16.36 -1.67
N LEU A 107 14.14 15.27 -1.98
CA LEU A 107 14.50 14.39 -3.08
C LEU A 107 14.19 15.06 -4.43
N PRO A 108 15.16 15.16 -5.36
CA PRO A 108 14.98 15.82 -6.67
C PRO A 108 14.04 15.06 -7.63
N PHE A 109 13.39 14.00 -7.16
CA PHE A 109 12.47 13.15 -7.91
C PHE A 109 11.05 13.13 -7.31
N ASP A 110 10.78 13.96 -6.29
CA ASP A 110 9.42 14.15 -5.81
C ASP A 110 8.64 14.98 -6.83
N SER A 111 7.65 14.35 -7.47
CA SER A 111 6.77 14.99 -8.44
C SER A 111 5.94 16.12 -7.81
N ASP A 112 5.74 16.10 -6.49
CA ASP A 112 5.00 17.14 -5.77
C ASP A 112 5.89 18.35 -5.39
N GLY A 113 7.22 18.16 -5.36
CA GLY A 113 8.20 19.23 -5.13
C GLY A 113 8.41 20.14 -6.34
N ALA A 114 8.14 19.64 -7.54
CA ALA A 114 8.12 20.43 -8.75
C ALA A 114 6.77 21.15 -8.92
N ARG A 115 6.38 21.97 -7.93
CA ARG A 115 5.49 23.09 -8.25
C ARG A 115 6.18 23.87 -9.36
N ALA A 116 5.63 23.81 -10.57
CA ALA A 116 6.16 24.47 -11.73
C ALA A 116 6.39 25.94 -11.38
N ARG A 117 7.64 26.30 -11.10
CA ARG A 117 8.03 27.70 -11.04
C ARG A 117 8.01 28.18 -12.47
N ASP A 118 7.35 29.30 -12.71
CA ASP A 118 7.44 29.97 -14.01
C ASP A 118 8.90 30.32 -14.33
N ARG A 119 9.17 30.75 -15.57
CA ARG A 119 10.53 31.13 -16.02
C ARG A 119 11.19 32.23 -15.18
N GLU A 120 10.43 32.87 -14.27
CA GLU A 120 10.85 33.95 -13.38
C GLU A 120 10.98 33.50 -11.90
N GLY A 121 10.78 32.20 -11.61
CA GLY A 121 10.99 31.63 -10.28
C GLY A 121 9.87 31.89 -9.28
N ARG A 122 8.70 32.39 -9.71
CA ARG A 122 7.54 32.57 -8.83
C ARG A 122 6.75 31.27 -8.70
N ALA A 123 6.28 31.00 -7.49
CA ALA A 123 5.32 29.93 -7.26
C ALA A 123 3.97 30.32 -7.88
N GLU A 124 3.37 29.43 -8.66
CA GLU A 124 2.00 29.63 -9.17
C GLU A 124 1.04 29.91 -8.00
N PRO A 125 0.11 30.87 -8.14
CA PRO A 125 -0.89 31.13 -7.12
C PRO A 125 -1.73 29.87 -6.93
N THR A 126 -1.77 29.36 -5.70
CA THR A 126 -2.58 28.20 -5.33
C THR A 126 -4.05 28.48 -5.64
N ASP A 127 -4.67 27.64 -6.46
CA ASP A 127 -6.10 27.70 -6.78
C ASP A 127 -6.93 27.59 -5.48
N GLN A 128 -7.58 28.70 -5.09
CA GLN A 128 -8.40 28.82 -3.88
C GLN A 128 -9.76 28.07 -4.00
N ARG A 129 -9.85 27.01 -4.81
CA ARG A 129 -11.10 26.27 -5.04
C ARG A 129 -11.40 25.16 -4.04
N SER A 130 -10.52 24.87 -3.09
CA SER A 130 -10.78 23.88 -2.02
C SER A 130 -11.63 24.41 -0.85
N ALA A 131 -11.86 25.73 -0.74
CA ALA A 131 -12.65 26.33 0.33
C ALA A 131 -14.19 26.29 0.11
N ARG A 132 -14.71 25.47 -0.82
CA ARG A 132 -16.16 25.41 -1.13
C ARG A 132 -16.82 24.03 -1.07
N ARG A 133 -16.26 23.06 -0.34
CA ARG A 133 -16.96 21.78 -0.04
C ARG A 133 -16.97 21.43 1.45
N SER A 134 -17.27 22.43 2.27
CA SER A 134 -17.73 22.27 3.64
C SER A 134 -19.01 23.09 3.80
N ALA A 135 -20.10 22.57 3.23
CA ALA A 135 -21.48 22.94 3.52
C ALA A 135 -22.36 21.73 3.17
#